data_AF-A0A7G9W4R8-F1
#
_entry.id   AF-A0A7G9W4R8-F1
#
_cell.length_a   1.000
_cell.length_b   1.000
_cell.length_c   1.000
_cell.angle_alpha   90.00
_cell.angle_beta   90.00
_cell.angle_gamma   90.00
#
_symmetry.space_group_name_H-M   'P 1'
#
loop_
_entity.id
_entity.type
_entity.pdbx_description
1 polymer ?
#
loop_
_entity_poly.entity_id
_entity_poly.type
_entity_poly.pdbx_seq_one_letter_code
_entity_poly.pdbx_strand_id
1 'polypeptide(L)'
;MRRLKFLALFLVLLLVTTISVGCMDKIFGPIEDEGTPIEQEPDNDEENQEQVQDGWELDFYCIDKTTDMLIPVTITYPKQEGIAKAVAQELVLGSNLSREIAGYGLEMPLPQYTEVLGISINEKVAKVDLSPEFMNFKDKNHEDISVAALVYTLTQFSTIDSVEIVINGQKLQKLTYDTYINLPMDREIGLNVTVNDGVDLKDSSKVLVYYPQKRNAQTIYIPESKVVRKTEDLLKVAVTEFLKGPNKSTISSLVPSNVDVIQATVENNVAIINLTENFIEYSSNNEKGIINSLVLTVTEIEGVDQVQLLVDSSPVVLPEGTDLGNLFTRPVFVKFK
;
A
#
# COMPACT_ATOMS: atom_id res chain seq x y z
N MET A 1 -19.01 -53.90 4.82
CA MET A 1 -17.73 -54.21 5.48
C MET A 1 -16.81 -54.90 4.47
N ARG A 2 -15.76 -54.20 4.01
CA ARG A 2 -14.32 -54.59 4.06
C ARG A 2 -14.01 -55.90 3.30
N ARG A 3 -13.27 -55.94 2.19
CA ARG A 3 -11.83 -55.64 1.99
C ARG A 3 -11.42 -56.39 0.68
N LEU A 4 -10.29 -56.26 -0.02
CA LEU A 4 -9.14 -55.34 -0.14
C LEU A 4 -8.01 -56.17 -0.82
N LYS A 5 -7.32 -55.61 -1.85
CA LYS A 5 -5.90 -55.80 -2.27
C LYS A 5 -5.39 -57.01 -3.11
N PHE A 6 -4.82 -56.67 -4.28
CA PHE A 6 -3.41 -56.81 -4.77
C PHE A 6 -2.61 -58.13 -4.66
N LEU A 7 -2.01 -58.58 -5.79
CA LEU A 7 -0.70 -59.28 -5.94
C LEU A 7 -0.41 -59.45 -7.47
N ALA A 8 0.56 -58.79 -8.14
CA ALA A 8 2.03 -58.97 -8.23
C ALA A 8 2.54 -60.32 -8.82
N LEU A 9 3.10 -60.31 -10.05
CA LEU A 9 4.27 -61.09 -10.57
C LEU A 9 4.40 -60.88 -12.12
N PHE A 10 5.42 -60.26 -12.74
CA PHE A 10 6.85 -60.61 -13.01
C PHE A 10 7.12 -61.32 -14.37
N LEU A 11 8.24 -60.93 -15.00
CA LEU A 11 9.01 -61.56 -16.12
C LEU A 11 8.52 -61.35 -17.58
N VAL A 12 9.33 -61.09 -18.63
CA VAL A 12 10.75 -60.75 -18.87
C VAL A 12 11.01 -60.76 -20.42
N LEU A 13 12.00 -59.97 -20.91
CA LEU A 13 12.80 -60.09 -22.16
C LEU A 13 12.15 -59.81 -23.55
N LEU A 14 12.62 -58.79 -24.30
CA LEU A 14 13.64 -58.79 -25.41
C LEU A 14 13.10 -59.41 -26.72
N LEU A 15 13.41 -58.99 -27.95
CA LEU A 15 14.49 -58.21 -28.55
C LEU A 15 14.07 -57.78 -29.98
N VAL A 16 14.71 -56.72 -30.45
CA VAL A 16 14.73 -56.09 -31.79
C VAL A 16 15.12 -57.05 -32.92
N THR A 17 14.56 -56.88 -34.15
CA THR A 17 15.30 -56.69 -35.44
C THR A 17 14.41 -56.79 -36.70
N THR A 18 14.27 -55.65 -37.40
CA THR A 18 14.47 -55.37 -38.84
C THR A 18 14.06 -56.39 -39.95
N ILE A 19 13.39 -55.91 -41.03
CA ILE A 19 13.96 -55.70 -42.40
C ILE A 19 12.85 -55.40 -43.45
N SER A 20 13.12 -54.33 -44.21
CA SER A 20 12.69 -53.80 -45.52
C SER A 20 11.66 -54.50 -46.44
N VAL A 21 10.87 -53.63 -47.10
CA VAL A 21 10.68 -53.55 -48.57
C VAL A 21 10.61 -52.04 -48.87
N GLY A 22 11.36 -51.37 -49.76
CA GLY A 22 12.04 -51.79 -50.97
C GLY A 22 11.34 -51.17 -52.19
N CYS A 23 11.81 -50.03 -52.69
CA CYS A 23 11.84 -49.74 -54.12
C CYS A 23 12.83 -48.62 -54.45
N MET A 24 13.53 -48.85 -55.55
CA MET A 24 14.74 -48.22 -56.05
C MET A 24 14.50 -47.93 -57.53
N ASP A 25 14.90 -46.75 -58.01
CA ASP A 25 15.59 -46.51 -59.30
C ASP A 25 15.60 -44.98 -59.59
N LYS A 26 16.80 -44.33 -59.59
CA LYS A 26 17.58 -43.88 -60.78
C LYS A 26 17.17 -42.47 -61.28
N ILE A 27 17.99 -41.49 -61.67
CA ILE A 27 19.39 -41.36 -62.14
C ILE A 27 19.80 -39.85 -62.10
N PHE A 28 21.08 -39.59 -61.74
CA PHE A 28 21.94 -38.37 -61.76
C PHE A 28 21.57 -37.03 -62.44
N GLY A 29 21.98 -35.91 -61.79
CA GLY A 29 22.30 -34.56 -62.32
C GLY A 29 22.59 -33.53 -61.19
N PRO A 30 23.48 -32.52 -61.33
CA PRO A 30 24.36 -32.04 -60.25
C PRO A 30 23.83 -30.91 -59.33
N ILE A 31 24.57 -30.74 -58.23
CA ILE A 31 24.36 -29.88 -57.06
C ILE A 31 24.51 -28.39 -57.41
N GLU A 32 23.51 -27.58 -57.01
CA GLU A 32 23.68 -26.18 -56.60
C GLU A 32 23.03 -26.01 -55.22
N ASP A 33 23.81 -25.41 -54.33
CA ASP A 33 23.57 -25.24 -52.90
C ASP A 33 22.82 -23.92 -52.66
N GLU A 34 21.54 -24.00 -52.27
CA GLU A 34 20.86 -22.92 -51.53
C GLU A 34 19.90 -23.52 -50.49
N GLY A 35 20.30 -23.42 -49.22
CA GLY A 35 19.52 -23.88 -48.08
C GLY A 35 18.20 -23.12 -47.95
N THR A 36 17.10 -23.87 -47.91
CA THR A 36 15.76 -23.36 -47.54
C THR A 36 15.41 -23.83 -46.12
N PRO A 37 14.78 -22.99 -45.28
CA PRO A 37 14.66 -23.22 -43.84
C PRO A 37 13.65 -24.31 -43.46
N ILE A 38 13.95 -25.01 -42.37
CA ILE A 38 13.07 -25.99 -41.71
C ILE A 38 11.88 -25.23 -41.10
N GLU A 39 10.66 -25.58 -41.52
CA GLU A 39 9.41 -25.19 -40.84
C GLU A 39 9.41 -25.77 -39.43
N GLN A 40 9.40 -24.88 -38.43
CA GLN A 40 9.12 -25.23 -37.03
C GLN A 40 7.60 -25.22 -36.84
N GLU A 41 7.05 -26.34 -36.35
CA GLU A 41 5.69 -26.40 -35.82
C GLU A 41 5.55 -25.36 -34.69
N PRO A 42 4.41 -24.68 -34.56
CA PRO A 42 4.23 -23.67 -33.52
C PRO A 42 4.18 -24.37 -32.16
N ASP A 43 5.18 -24.04 -31.34
CA ASP A 43 5.23 -24.34 -29.91
C ASP A 43 4.04 -23.64 -29.25
N ASN A 44 3.11 -24.45 -28.74
CA ASN A 44 1.90 -23.96 -28.11
C ASN A 44 2.23 -23.69 -26.64
N ASP A 45 3.05 -22.66 -26.41
CA ASP A 45 3.25 -22.07 -25.09
C ASP A 45 1.98 -21.30 -24.74
N GLU A 46 1.11 -21.94 -23.96
CA GLU A 46 0.06 -21.24 -23.22
C GLU A 46 0.74 -20.27 -22.24
N GLU A 47 1.08 -19.08 -22.74
CA GLU A 47 1.26 -17.89 -21.91
C GLU A 47 -0.02 -17.74 -21.08
N ASN A 48 0.08 -18.12 -19.81
CA ASN A 48 -0.89 -17.75 -18.80
C ASN A 48 -0.81 -16.23 -18.65
N GLN A 49 -1.46 -15.50 -19.55
CA GLN A 49 -1.64 -14.07 -19.47
C GLN A 49 -2.43 -13.81 -18.18
N GLU A 50 -1.73 -13.39 -17.12
CA GLU A 50 -2.36 -12.77 -15.95
C GLU A 50 -3.30 -11.70 -16.52
N GLN A 51 -4.61 -11.94 -16.48
CA GLN A 51 -5.58 -10.96 -16.92
C GLN A 51 -5.41 -9.74 -16.01
N VAL A 52 -4.85 -8.66 -16.56
CA VAL A 52 -4.76 -7.37 -15.88
C VAL A 52 -6.19 -6.94 -15.59
N GLN A 53 -6.58 -7.08 -14.32
CA GLN A 53 -7.92 -6.70 -13.88
C GLN A 53 -8.03 -5.17 -13.97
N ASP A 54 -8.77 -4.66 -14.96
CA ASP A 54 -9.03 -3.22 -15.07
C ASP A 54 -9.81 -2.74 -13.83
N GLY A 55 -9.29 -1.71 -13.16
CA GLY A 55 -9.80 -1.24 -11.88
C GLY A 55 -9.19 0.08 -11.46
N TRP A 56 -9.70 0.67 -10.39
CA TRP A 56 -9.05 1.78 -9.70
C TRP A 56 -8.08 1.23 -8.67
N GLU A 57 -6.93 1.89 -8.53
CA GLU A 57 -6.00 1.60 -7.45
C GLU A 57 -6.47 2.36 -6.21
N LEU A 58 -7.00 1.63 -5.23
CA LEU A 58 -7.60 2.20 -4.03
C LEU A 58 -6.81 1.78 -2.81
N ASP A 59 -6.62 2.73 -1.90
CA ASP A 59 -5.92 2.52 -0.65
C ASP A 59 -6.89 2.07 0.44
N PHE A 60 -6.57 0.96 1.09
CA PHE A 60 -7.25 0.43 2.25
C PHE A 60 -6.34 0.51 3.46
N TYR A 61 -6.87 1.00 4.58
CA TYR A 61 -6.11 1.19 5.81
C TYR A 61 -6.41 0.01 6.74
N CYS A 62 -5.47 -0.93 6.82
CA CYS A 62 -5.64 -2.22 7.48
C CYS A 62 -4.85 -2.27 8.78
N ILE A 63 -5.31 -3.07 9.75
CA ILE A 63 -4.58 -3.30 11.00
C ILE A 63 -3.43 -4.27 10.73
N ASP A 64 -2.22 -3.88 11.08
CA ASP A 64 -1.09 -4.79 11.18
C ASP A 64 -1.13 -5.56 12.51
N LYS A 65 -1.32 -6.89 12.44
CA LYS A 65 -1.40 -7.75 13.63
C LYS A 65 -0.15 -7.74 14.50
N THR A 66 1.00 -7.39 13.94
CA THR A 66 2.26 -7.39 14.68
C THR A 66 2.48 -6.14 15.51
N THR A 67 1.88 -5.01 15.09
CA THR A 67 2.09 -3.69 15.69
C THR A 67 0.83 -3.05 16.26
N ASP A 68 -0.35 -3.57 15.92
CA ASP A 68 -1.68 -3.00 16.24
C ASP A 68 -1.84 -1.56 15.68
N MET A 69 -1.22 -1.31 14.52
CA MET A 69 -1.23 -0.02 13.82
C MET A 69 -1.92 -0.13 12.47
N LEU A 70 -2.54 0.96 12.00
CA LEU A 70 -3.04 1.06 10.64
C LEU A 70 -1.89 1.18 9.64
N ILE A 71 -1.93 0.39 8.58
CA ILE A 71 -1.07 0.53 7.42
C ILE A 71 -1.91 0.61 6.14
N PRO A 72 -1.56 1.50 5.21
CA PRO A 72 -2.21 1.55 3.91
C PRO A 72 -1.69 0.45 2.99
N VAL A 73 -2.60 -0.13 2.21
CA VAL A 73 -2.33 -1.13 1.17
C VAL A 73 -3.12 -0.75 -0.07
N THR A 74 -2.51 -0.83 -1.24
CA THR A 74 -3.18 -0.48 -2.49
C THR A 74 -3.74 -1.75 -3.14
N ILE A 75 -5.02 -1.71 -3.51
CA ILE A 75 -5.73 -2.81 -4.16
C ILE A 75 -6.35 -2.31 -5.45
N THR A 76 -6.20 -3.10 -6.51
CA THR A 76 -6.91 -2.86 -7.77
C THR A 76 -8.36 -3.29 -7.60
N TYR A 77 -9.26 -2.33 -7.49
CA TYR A 77 -10.67 -2.55 -7.23
C TYR A 77 -11.53 -2.30 -8.49
N PRO A 78 -12.45 -3.20 -8.85
CA PRO A 78 -13.29 -3.02 -10.03
C PRO A 78 -14.10 -1.72 -9.99
N LYS A 79 -14.14 -1.02 -11.13
CA LYS A 79 -14.96 0.19 -11.29
C LYS A 79 -16.44 -0.20 -11.23
N GLN A 80 -17.22 0.51 -10.41
CA GLN A 80 -18.66 0.30 -10.30
C GLN A 80 -19.38 1.55 -9.78
N GLU A 81 -20.69 1.64 -10.03
CA GLU A 81 -21.52 2.64 -9.38
C GLU A 81 -21.60 2.38 -7.88
N GLY A 82 -21.65 3.45 -7.07
CA GLY A 82 -21.68 3.31 -5.62
C GLY A 82 -20.39 2.75 -5.02
N ILE A 83 -19.25 2.89 -5.70
CA ILE A 83 -17.94 2.35 -5.28
C ILE A 83 -17.55 2.73 -3.85
N ALA A 84 -17.88 3.94 -3.38
CA ALA A 84 -17.62 4.37 -2.00
C ALA A 84 -18.29 3.43 -0.97
N LYS A 85 -19.53 2.99 -1.24
CA LYS A 85 -20.26 2.03 -0.38
C LYS A 85 -19.58 0.66 -0.40
N ALA A 86 -19.21 0.18 -1.59
CA ALA A 86 -18.56 -1.12 -1.74
C ALA A 86 -17.20 -1.15 -1.03
N VAL A 87 -16.39 -0.12 -1.19
CA VAL A 87 -15.08 0.04 -0.56
C VAL A 87 -15.21 0.14 0.97
N ALA A 88 -16.16 0.91 1.49
CA ALA A 88 -16.42 0.97 2.93
C ALA A 88 -16.85 -0.40 3.49
N GLN A 89 -17.61 -1.19 2.72
CA GLN A 89 -18.03 -2.54 3.12
C GLN A 89 -16.87 -3.54 3.15
N GLU A 90 -15.85 -3.39 2.29
CA GLU A 90 -14.67 -4.25 2.29
C GLU A 90 -13.78 -4.07 3.53
N LEU A 91 -13.86 -2.92 4.21
CA LEU A 91 -13.14 -2.66 5.46
C LEU A 91 -13.70 -3.45 6.67
N VAL A 92 -14.75 -4.25 6.49
CA VAL A 92 -15.37 -5.06 7.54
C VAL A 92 -14.61 -6.36 7.75
N LEU A 93 -14.33 -6.70 9.02
CA LEU A 93 -13.71 -7.97 9.37
C LEU A 93 -14.52 -9.16 8.84
N GLY A 94 -13.86 -10.00 8.04
CA GLY A 94 -14.48 -11.14 7.36
C GLY A 94 -15.03 -10.86 5.96
N SER A 95 -14.77 -9.67 5.40
CA SER A 95 -15.01 -9.37 3.97
C SER A 95 -14.20 -10.29 3.04
N ASN A 96 -14.44 -10.19 1.73
CA ASN A 96 -13.64 -10.93 0.75
C ASN A 96 -12.19 -10.50 0.82
N LEU A 97 -11.97 -9.18 0.81
CA LEU A 97 -10.64 -8.61 0.90
C LEU A 97 -9.94 -8.94 2.23
N SER A 98 -10.69 -9.03 3.33
CA SER A 98 -10.15 -9.47 4.63
C SER A 98 -9.47 -10.84 4.55
N ARG A 99 -9.93 -11.75 3.69
CA ARG A 99 -9.34 -13.08 3.53
C ARG A 99 -8.06 -13.06 2.69
N GLU A 100 -8.01 -12.18 1.70
CA GLU A 100 -6.86 -11.99 0.82
C GLU A 100 -5.68 -11.39 1.58
N ILE A 101 -5.92 -10.35 2.40
CA ILE A 101 -4.84 -9.68 3.14
C ILE A 101 -4.38 -10.44 4.40
N ALA A 102 -5.18 -11.41 4.88
CA ALA A 102 -4.88 -12.14 6.11
C ALA A 102 -3.54 -12.90 6.06
N GLY A 103 -3.17 -13.44 4.90
CA GLY A 103 -1.90 -14.14 4.68
C GLY A 103 -0.68 -13.23 4.87
N TYR A 104 -0.87 -11.91 4.75
CA TYR A 104 0.17 -10.92 4.95
C TYR A 104 0.26 -10.44 6.40
N GLY A 105 -0.53 -11.00 7.33
CA GLY A 105 -0.56 -10.56 8.73
C GLY A 105 -1.37 -9.29 8.95
N LEU A 106 -2.32 -9.02 8.06
CA LEU A 106 -3.22 -7.86 8.14
C LEU A 106 -4.64 -8.25 8.51
N GLU A 107 -5.38 -7.32 9.09
CA GLU A 107 -6.78 -7.47 9.46
C GLU A 107 -7.58 -6.24 9.05
N MET A 108 -8.85 -6.46 8.70
CA MET A 108 -9.78 -5.37 8.42
C MET A 108 -10.23 -4.67 9.70
N PRO A 109 -10.33 -3.34 9.71
CA PRO A 109 -10.48 -2.60 10.95
C PRO A 109 -11.91 -2.53 11.48
N LEU A 110 -12.97 -2.60 10.65
CA LEU A 110 -14.33 -2.50 11.20
C LEU A 110 -14.77 -3.82 11.85
N PRO A 111 -15.55 -3.78 12.96
CA PRO A 111 -16.05 -4.97 13.61
C PRO A 111 -16.82 -5.90 12.68
N GLN A 112 -16.72 -7.20 12.96
CA GLN A 112 -17.41 -8.23 12.21
C GLN A 112 -18.92 -7.98 12.15
N TYR A 113 -19.54 -8.33 11.02
CA TYR A 113 -20.98 -8.17 10.76
C TYR A 113 -21.48 -6.72 10.65
N THR A 114 -20.58 -5.74 10.64
CA THR A 114 -20.96 -4.36 10.29
C THR A 114 -21.50 -4.30 8.85
N GLU A 115 -22.66 -3.70 8.68
CA GLU A 115 -23.23 -3.40 7.36
C GLU A 115 -23.16 -1.90 7.08
N VAL A 116 -22.73 -1.55 5.87
CA VAL A 116 -22.91 -0.20 5.34
C VAL A 116 -24.31 -0.11 4.76
N LEU A 117 -25.24 0.45 5.51
CA LEU A 117 -26.65 0.57 5.13
C LEU A 117 -26.80 1.53 3.95
N GLY A 118 -26.09 2.66 3.96
CA GLY A 118 -26.09 3.62 2.87
C GLY A 118 -24.95 4.63 2.95
N ILE A 119 -24.63 5.22 1.80
CA ILE A 119 -23.75 6.39 1.70
C ILE A 119 -24.43 7.42 0.82
N SER A 120 -24.43 8.67 1.27
CA SER A 120 -24.82 9.83 0.47
C SER A 120 -23.75 10.90 0.55
N ILE A 121 -23.41 11.52 -0.58
CA ILE A 121 -22.37 12.56 -0.65
C ILE A 121 -23.06 13.88 -0.99
N ASN A 122 -22.85 14.90 -0.14
CA ASN A 122 -23.38 16.24 -0.34
C ASN A 122 -22.31 17.25 0.08
N GLU A 123 -22.01 18.24 -0.76
CA GLU A 123 -20.99 19.28 -0.47
C GLU A 123 -19.66 18.68 0.01
N LYS A 124 -19.24 17.58 -0.62
CA LYS A 124 -18.06 16.78 -0.28
C LYS A 124 -18.04 16.14 1.11
N VAL A 125 -19.18 16.09 1.80
CA VAL A 125 -19.36 15.31 3.03
C VAL A 125 -20.03 13.99 2.68
N ALA A 126 -19.37 12.87 2.97
CA ALA A 126 -19.95 11.55 2.85
C ALA A 126 -20.66 11.17 4.16
N LYS A 127 -21.99 11.18 4.15
CA LYS A 127 -22.77 10.63 5.25
C LYS A 127 -22.85 9.11 5.09
N VAL A 128 -22.32 8.37 6.07
CA VAL A 128 -22.21 6.91 6.08
C VAL A 128 -23.13 6.37 7.17
N ASP A 129 -24.15 5.63 6.77
CA ASP A 129 -25.07 4.94 7.68
C ASP A 129 -24.61 3.51 7.90
N LEU A 130 -24.27 3.18 9.14
CA LEU A 130 -23.72 1.89 9.55
C LEU A 130 -24.71 1.16 10.46
N SER A 131 -24.67 -0.17 10.42
CA SER A 131 -25.43 -0.99 11.36
C SER A 131 -24.88 -0.87 12.79
N PRO A 132 -25.68 -1.22 13.82
CA PRO A 132 -25.25 -1.13 15.23
C PRO A 132 -23.98 -1.93 15.56
N GLU A 133 -23.69 -2.99 14.80
CA GLU A 133 -22.50 -3.83 14.96
C GLU A 133 -21.19 -3.06 14.83
N PHE A 134 -21.19 -1.92 14.12
CA PHE A 134 -20.03 -1.03 14.06
C PHE A 134 -19.54 -0.62 15.45
N MET A 135 -20.41 -0.57 16.45
CA MET A 135 -20.06 -0.18 17.82
C MET A 135 -19.40 -1.30 18.65
N ASN A 136 -19.24 -2.52 18.09
CA ASN A 136 -18.69 -3.69 18.78
C ASN A 136 -17.16 -3.72 18.75
N PHE A 137 -16.52 -2.65 19.24
CA PHE A 137 -15.07 -2.56 19.32
C PHE A 137 -14.49 -3.40 20.47
N LYS A 138 -13.20 -3.74 20.37
CA LYS A 138 -12.47 -4.53 21.37
C LYS A 138 -12.08 -3.64 22.57
N ASP A 139 -11.63 -2.45 22.26
CA ASP A 139 -11.14 -1.43 23.18
C ASP A 139 -11.12 -0.05 22.47
N LYS A 140 -10.62 0.97 23.18
CA LYS A 140 -10.48 2.33 22.65
C LYS A 140 -9.62 2.40 21.39
N ASN A 141 -8.51 1.66 21.34
CA ASN A 141 -7.60 1.69 20.19
C ASN A 141 -8.30 1.14 18.95
N HIS A 142 -9.01 0.01 19.08
CA HIS A 142 -9.78 -0.59 18.00
C HIS A 142 -10.88 0.37 17.48
N GLU A 143 -11.53 1.11 18.37
CA GLU A 143 -12.49 2.16 17.97
C GLU A 143 -11.82 3.28 17.16
N ASP A 144 -10.71 3.84 17.66
CA ASP A 144 -9.99 4.94 16.99
C ASP A 144 -9.50 4.55 15.59
N ILE A 145 -8.86 3.37 15.47
CA ILE A 145 -8.34 2.90 14.19
C ILE A 145 -9.46 2.52 13.22
N SER A 146 -10.61 2.04 13.70
CA SER A 146 -11.78 1.78 12.85
C SER A 146 -12.31 3.05 12.19
N VAL A 147 -12.48 4.10 13.01
CA VAL A 147 -12.94 5.41 12.52
C VAL A 147 -11.91 6.01 11.57
N ALA A 148 -10.62 5.98 11.93
CA ALA A 148 -9.57 6.52 11.10
C ALA A 148 -9.47 5.81 9.74
N ALA A 149 -9.55 4.49 9.72
CA ALA A 149 -9.54 3.73 8.48
C ALA A 149 -10.72 4.06 7.56
N LEU A 150 -11.93 4.16 8.11
CA LEU A 150 -13.12 4.51 7.33
C LEU A 150 -12.97 5.91 6.71
N VAL A 151 -12.54 6.89 7.51
CA VAL A 151 -12.37 8.28 7.06
C VAL A 151 -11.29 8.38 5.99
N TYR A 152 -10.10 7.82 6.21
CA TYR A 152 -9.01 7.89 5.25
C TYR A 152 -9.31 7.15 3.94
N THR A 153 -9.99 5.99 4.04
CA THR A 153 -10.42 5.23 2.86
C THR A 153 -11.47 6.00 2.07
N LEU A 154 -12.44 6.67 2.68
CA LEU A 154 -13.46 7.41 1.93
C LEU A 154 -12.95 8.75 1.39
N THR A 155 -12.10 9.45 2.15
CA THR A 155 -11.51 10.73 1.71
C THR A 155 -10.42 10.58 0.65
N GLN A 156 -10.15 9.35 0.18
CA GLN A 156 -9.31 9.14 -1.01
C GLN A 156 -10.02 9.58 -2.30
N PHE A 157 -11.36 9.58 -2.30
CA PHE A 157 -12.13 10.05 -3.44
C PHE A 157 -12.15 11.58 -3.43
N SER A 158 -11.76 12.23 -4.54
CA SER A 158 -11.72 13.70 -4.64
C SER A 158 -13.07 14.40 -4.47
N THR A 159 -14.17 13.63 -4.47
CA THR A 159 -15.53 14.10 -4.18
C THR A 159 -15.89 14.06 -2.70
N ILE A 160 -15.01 13.59 -1.82
CA ILE A 160 -15.23 13.43 -0.37
C ILE A 160 -14.05 14.05 0.39
N ASP A 161 -14.29 15.16 1.08
CA ASP A 161 -13.31 15.82 1.95
C ASP A 161 -13.49 15.35 3.42
N SER A 162 -14.70 14.96 3.82
CA SER A 162 -15.00 14.51 5.19
C SER A 162 -16.13 13.47 5.25
N VAL A 163 -16.23 12.79 6.39
CA VAL A 163 -17.19 11.69 6.63
C VAL A 163 -18.04 11.99 7.87
N GLU A 164 -19.37 11.95 7.71
CA GLU A 164 -20.33 11.96 8.82
C GLU A 164 -20.80 10.53 9.10
N ILE A 165 -20.54 10.01 10.31
CA ILE A 165 -20.97 8.67 10.70
C ILE A 165 -22.33 8.74 11.39
N VAL A 166 -23.28 7.92 10.93
CA VAL A 166 -24.56 7.70 11.61
C VAL A 166 -24.81 6.20 11.81
N ILE A 167 -25.54 5.85 12.88
CA ILE A 167 -25.80 4.46 13.25
C ILE A 167 -27.29 4.18 13.12
N ASN A 168 -27.67 3.29 12.19
CA ASN A 168 -29.05 2.93 11.88
C ASN A 168 -29.94 4.18 11.70
N GLY A 169 -29.46 5.14 10.90
CA GLY A 169 -30.08 6.42 10.61
C GLY A 169 -30.00 7.47 11.73
N GLN A 170 -29.46 7.14 12.90
CA GLN A 170 -29.39 8.04 14.06
C GLN A 170 -28.02 8.72 14.16
N LYS A 171 -28.04 10.05 14.35
CA LYS A 171 -26.83 10.80 14.72
C LYS A 171 -26.51 10.56 16.18
N LEU A 172 -25.32 10.03 16.47
CA LEU A 172 -24.83 9.86 17.82
C LEU A 172 -23.80 10.94 18.14
N GLN A 173 -23.62 11.22 19.44
CA GLN A 173 -22.57 12.14 19.85
C GLN A 173 -21.20 11.47 19.90
N LYS A 174 -21.18 10.23 20.38
CA LYS A 174 -19.97 9.45 20.61
C LYS A 174 -20.21 7.96 20.41
N LEU A 175 -19.14 7.22 20.18
CA LEU A 175 -19.10 5.76 20.09
C LEU A 175 -18.89 5.11 21.48
N THR A 176 -18.74 3.78 21.48
CA THR A 176 -18.66 2.92 22.68
C THR A 176 -17.54 3.32 23.66
N TYR A 177 -16.39 3.73 23.14
CA TYR A 177 -15.20 4.11 23.87
C TYR A 177 -14.90 5.62 23.75
N ASP A 178 -15.93 6.46 23.73
CA ASP A 178 -15.82 7.94 23.83
C ASP A 178 -15.15 8.65 22.64
N THR A 179 -15.08 8.04 21.46
CA THR A 179 -14.78 8.77 20.22
C THR A 179 -15.96 9.63 19.80
N TYR A 180 -15.79 10.95 19.75
CA TYR A 180 -16.84 11.88 19.33
C TYR A 180 -17.03 11.87 17.82
N ILE A 181 -18.27 11.67 17.37
CA ILE A 181 -18.65 11.57 15.96
C ILE A 181 -19.80 12.53 15.60
N ASN A 182 -20.06 13.53 16.45
CA ASN A 182 -21.15 14.51 16.27
C ASN A 182 -20.90 15.52 15.14
N LEU A 183 -19.70 15.54 14.57
CA LEU A 183 -19.29 16.40 13.46
C LEU A 183 -18.66 15.54 12.36
N PRO A 184 -18.73 15.98 11.08
CA PRO A 184 -17.96 15.36 10.01
C PRO A 184 -16.47 15.32 10.36
N MET A 185 -15.83 14.19 10.05
CA MET A 185 -14.43 13.91 10.35
C MET A 185 -13.64 13.85 9.04
N ASP A 186 -12.51 14.54 9.00
CA ASP A 186 -11.58 14.54 7.88
C ASP A 186 -10.24 13.91 8.29
N ARG A 187 -9.19 14.10 7.50
CA ARG A 187 -7.87 13.52 7.78
C ARG A 187 -7.15 14.17 8.97
N GLU A 188 -7.66 15.25 9.56
CA GLU A 188 -7.10 15.84 10.78
C GLU A 188 -7.18 14.89 11.98
N ILE A 189 -8.01 13.84 11.93
CA ILE A 189 -8.03 12.78 12.95
C ILE A 189 -6.69 12.05 13.03
N GLY A 190 -5.94 11.96 11.93
CA GLY A 190 -4.65 11.29 11.83
C GLY A 190 -4.69 9.76 11.83
N LEU A 191 -3.52 9.16 11.67
CA LEU A 191 -3.25 7.72 11.68
C LEU A 191 -2.17 7.41 12.72
N ASN A 192 -2.36 6.37 13.53
CA ASN A 192 -1.37 5.92 14.52
C ASN A 192 -0.80 7.06 15.38
N VAL A 193 -1.68 7.94 15.87
CA VAL A 193 -1.31 9.23 16.43
C VAL A 193 -0.36 9.10 17.63
N THR A 194 0.69 9.92 17.66
CA THR A 194 1.58 10.10 18.82
C THR A 194 1.74 11.58 19.15
N VAL A 195 1.94 11.88 20.43
CA VAL A 195 2.10 13.26 20.92
C VAL A 195 3.55 13.48 21.31
N ASN A 196 4.21 14.46 20.68
CA ASN A 196 5.60 14.79 21.03
C ASN A 196 5.66 15.43 22.43
N ASP A 197 6.79 15.22 23.10
CA ASP A 197 7.01 15.73 24.45
C ASP A 197 6.84 17.25 24.54
N GLY A 198 6.06 17.70 25.53
CA GLY A 198 5.87 19.13 25.81
C GLY A 198 5.08 19.90 24.75
N VAL A 199 4.18 19.22 24.03
CA VAL A 199 3.19 19.82 23.12
C VAL A 199 1.84 19.96 23.83
N ASP A 200 1.24 21.15 23.79
CA ASP A 200 -0.15 21.38 24.20
C ASP A 200 -1.08 21.03 23.03
N LEU A 201 -2.02 20.11 23.25
CA LEU A 201 -2.99 19.69 22.23
C LEU A 201 -3.89 20.83 21.74
N LYS A 202 -4.03 21.93 22.48
CA LYS A 202 -4.82 23.09 22.07
C LYS A 202 -4.09 24.03 21.12
N ASP A 203 -2.76 23.93 21.07
CA ASP A 203 -1.89 24.77 20.23
C ASP A 203 -0.87 23.90 19.49
N SER A 204 -1.41 22.92 18.76
CA SER A 204 -0.65 21.94 18.02
C SER A 204 -1.06 21.90 16.55
N SER A 205 -0.15 21.35 15.75
CA SER A 205 -0.41 20.88 14.40
C SER A 205 -0.12 19.39 14.34
N LYS A 206 -0.53 18.73 13.26
CA LYS A 206 -0.23 17.32 13.00
C LYS A 206 0.55 17.20 11.70
N VAL A 207 1.58 16.37 11.69
CA VAL A 207 2.29 15.97 10.47
C VAL A 207 2.23 14.46 10.33
N LEU A 208 1.93 13.98 9.13
CA LEU A 208 1.83 12.55 8.84
C LEU A 208 3.14 12.08 8.21
N VAL A 209 3.84 11.20 8.93
CA VAL A 209 5.16 10.70 8.52
C VAL A 209 5.09 9.22 8.23
N TYR A 210 5.75 8.76 7.17
CA TYR A 210 5.78 7.36 6.78
C TYR A 210 7.13 6.72 7.06
N TYR A 211 7.14 5.55 7.71
CA TYR A 211 8.36 4.79 7.97
C TYR A 211 8.39 3.47 7.18
N PRO A 212 9.52 3.13 6.54
CA PRO A 212 9.61 1.88 5.79
C PRO A 212 9.85 0.72 6.76
N GLN A 213 9.11 -0.36 6.59
CA GLN A 213 9.36 -1.62 7.28
C GLN A 213 9.43 -2.75 6.26
N LYS A 214 10.54 -3.51 6.28
CA LYS A 214 10.68 -4.71 5.44
C LYS A 214 9.78 -5.82 6.00
N ARG A 215 8.92 -6.38 5.15
CA ARG A 215 8.09 -7.56 5.41
C ARG A 215 8.29 -8.56 4.27
N ASN A 216 9.01 -9.64 4.55
CA ASN A 216 9.44 -10.60 3.53
C ASN A 216 10.18 -9.89 2.38
N ALA A 217 9.72 -10.05 1.14
CA ALA A 217 10.28 -9.42 -0.04
C ALA A 217 9.72 -8.00 -0.33
N GLN A 218 8.77 -7.51 0.47
CA GLN A 218 8.09 -6.24 0.24
C GLN A 218 8.43 -5.23 1.34
N THR A 219 8.34 -3.94 1.00
CA THR A 219 8.44 -2.85 1.98
C THR A 219 7.04 -2.28 2.18
N ILE A 220 6.58 -2.27 3.42
CA ILE A 220 5.36 -1.57 3.82
C ILE A 220 5.74 -0.20 4.40
N TYR A 221 4.83 0.77 4.30
CA TYR A 221 5.03 2.11 4.83
C TYR A 221 4.04 2.36 5.94
N ILE A 222 4.54 2.51 7.16
CA ILE A 222 3.69 2.71 8.34
C ILE A 222 3.51 4.22 8.56
N PRO A 223 2.29 4.76 8.45
CA PRO A 223 2.01 6.14 8.77
C PRO A 223 2.08 6.39 10.29
N GLU A 224 2.55 7.54 10.71
CA GLU A 224 2.50 8.03 12.08
C GLU A 224 2.15 9.52 12.06
N SER A 225 1.00 9.86 12.61
CA SER A 225 0.59 11.25 12.84
C SER A 225 1.24 11.79 14.09
N LYS A 226 2.24 12.63 13.92
CA LYS A 226 2.95 13.28 15.02
C LYS A 226 2.29 14.61 15.35
N VAL A 227 1.82 14.74 16.59
CA VAL A 227 1.32 16.01 17.11
C VAL A 227 2.52 16.86 17.54
N VAL A 228 2.71 17.95 16.83
CA VAL A 228 3.82 18.89 16.96
C VAL A 228 3.32 20.24 17.46
N ARG A 229 4.23 21.11 17.92
CA ARG A 229 3.86 22.50 18.20
C ARG A 229 3.30 23.14 16.93
N LYS A 230 2.31 24.01 17.09
CA LYS A 230 1.73 24.75 15.97
C LYS A 230 2.82 25.47 15.18
N THR A 231 2.74 25.35 13.85
CA THR A 231 3.73 25.88 12.92
C THR A 231 3.04 26.33 11.63
N GLU A 232 3.63 27.33 10.98
CA GLU A 232 3.24 27.76 9.63
C GLU A 232 4.08 27.07 8.54
N ASP A 233 5.17 26.38 8.92
CA ASP A 233 6.07 25.65 8.02
C ASP A 233 5.90 24.13 8.24
N LEU A 234 4.74 23.61 7.84
CA LEU A 234 4.42 22.18 7.98
C LEU A 234 5.34 21.30 7.15
N LEU A 235 5.79 21.75 5.98
CA LEU A 235 6.69 20.99 5.13
C LEU A 235 8.02 20.74 5.82
N LYS A 236 8.70 21.80 6.30
CA LYS A 236 9.98 21.64 7.00
C LYS A 236 9.83 20.79 8.26
N VAL A 237 8.73 20.97 9.01
CA VAL A 237 8.48 20.18 10.21
C VAL A 237 8.22 18.71 9.87
N ALA A 238 7.45 18.38 8.82
CA ALA A 238 7.22 17.01 8.40
C ALA A 238 8.53 16.30 8.03
N VAL A 239 9.40 16.95 7.25
CA VAL A 239 10.72 16.38 6.90
C VAL A 239 11.58 16.25 8.16
N THR A 240 11.61 17.26 9.02
CA THR A 240 12.39 17.21 10.27
C THR A 240 11.93 16.06 11.18
N GLU A 241 10.61 15.86 11.32
CA GLU A 241 10.04 14.77 12.11
C GLU A 241 10.28 13.40 11.48
N PHE A 242 10.36 13.32 10.15
CA PHE A 242 10.81 12.12 9.44
C PHE A 242 12.27 11.77 9.78
N LEU A 243 13.19 12.75 9.72
CA LEU A 243 14.61 12.53 10.02
C LEU A 243 14.84 12.14 11.49
N LYS A 244 14.02 12.64 12.43
CA LYS A 244 14.06 12.23 13.85
C LYS A 244 13.71 10.76 14.06
N GLY A 245 12.96 10.14 13.14
CA GLY A 245 12.49 8.77 13.27
C GLY A 245 11.21 8.61 14.10
N PRO A 246 10.68 7.39 14.20
CA PRO A 246 9.39 7.11 14.85
C PRO A 246 9.44 7.31 16.36
N ASN A 247 8.32 7.72 16.96
CA ASN A 247 8.24 7.82 18.44
C ASN A 247 8.03 6.45 19.10
N LYS A 248 7.44 5.50 18.37
CA LYS A 248 7.18 4.15 18.85
C LYS A 248 8.37 3.24 18.59
N SER A 249 8.83 2.54 19.64
CA SER A 249 9.96 1.60 19.58
C SER A 249 9.71 0.37 18.71
N THR A 250 8.47 0.12 18.29
CA THR A 250 8.09 -0.99 17.41
C THR A 250 8.48 -0.76 15.95
N ILE A 251 8.81 0.48 15.57
CA ILE A 251 9.25 0.85 14.22
C ILE A 251 10.73 1.23 14.30
N SER A 252 11.55 0.68 13.41
CA SER A 252 12.96 1.09 13.30
C SER A 252 13.08 2.39 12.52
N SER A 253 13.79 3.39 13.07
CA SER A 253 14.25 4.51 12.23
C SER A 253 15.23 3.98 11.19
N LEU A 254 15.02 4.42 9.94
CA LEU A 254 15.95 4.20 8.84
C LEU A 254 16.58 5.52 8.42
N VAL A 255 16.79 6.47 9.33
CA VAL A 255 17.58 7.68 9.06
C VAL A 255 18.49 7.94 10.27
N PRO A 256 19.79 8.20 10.08
CA PRO A 256 20.69 8.59 11.14
C PRO A 256 20.31 9.93 11.75
N SER A 257 20.62 10.10 13.03
CA SER A 257 20.38 11.34 13.76
C SER A 257 21.26 12.52 13.32
N ASN A 258 22.20 12.34 12.39
CA ASN A 258 23.09 13.38 11.87
C ASN A 258 22.68 13.92 10.50
N VAL A 259 21.50 13.54 9.98
CA VAL A 259 20.92 14.15 8.78
C VAL A 259 19.99 15.29 9.20
N ASP A 260 20.13 16.44 8.55
CA ASP A 260 19.32 17.64 8.83
C ASP A 260 18.73 18.23 7.53
N VAL A 261 17.67 19.02 7.68
CA VAL A 261 17.06 19.79 6.59
C VAL A 261 17.75 21.15 6.47
N ILE A 262 18.39 21.40 5.33
CA ILE A 262 18.95 22.71 4.97
C ILE A 262 17.80 23.64 4.55
N GLN A 263 16.95 23.17 3.64
CA GLN A 263 15.83 23.94 3.08
C GLN A 263 14.69 23.02 2.69
N ALA A 264 13.45 23.52 2.82
CA ALA A 264 12.26 22.88 2.28
C ALA A 264 11.33 23.98 1.76
N THR A 265 10.99 23.95 0.47
CA THR A 265 10.14 24.97 -0.18
C THR A 265 9.21 24.32 -1.19
N VAL A 266 8.05 24.91 -1.44
CA VAL A 266 7.12 24.47 -2.50
C VAL A 266 7.09 25.49 -3.62
N GLU A 267 7.33 25.05 -4.85
CA GLU A 267 7.24 25.86 -6.06
C GLU A 267 6.48 25.07 -7.13
N ASN A 268 5.38 25.65 -7.67
CA ASN A 268 4.57 25.01 -8.73
C ASN A 268 4.16 23.56 -8.41
N ASN A 269 3.66 23.32 -7.19
CA ASN A 269 3.30 22.01 -6.64
C ASN A 269 4.46 21.00 -6.52
N VAL A 270 5.71 21.46 -6.67
CA VAL A 270 6.91 20.67 -6.43
C VAL A 270 7.55 21.08 -5.11
N ALA A 271 7.66 20.16 -4.17
CA ALA A 271 8.43 20.36 -2.96
C ALA A 271 9.92 20.11 -3.23
N ILE A 272 10.75 21.12 -3.03
CA ILE A 272 12.21 21.05 -3.15
C ILE A 272 12.79 20.90 -1.74
N ILE A 273 13.36 19.74 -1.44
CA ILE A 273 13.94 19.40 -0.13
C ILE A 273 15.45 19.28 -0.26
N ASN A 274 16.17 20.13 0.47
CA ASN A 274 17.62 20.13 0.53
C ASN A 274 18.09 19.57 1.88
N LEU A 275 18.88 18.49 1.83
CA LEU A 275 19.38 17.76 2.99
C LEU A 275 20.91 17.91 3.12
N THR A 276 21.45 17.64 4.30
CA THR A 276 22.90 17.61 4.53
C THR A 276 23.58 16.42 3.85
N GLU A 277 24.88 16.54 3.56
CA GLU A 277 25.71 15.49 2.92
C GLU A 277 25.61 14.11 3.58
N ASN A 278 25.39 14.07 4.90
CA ASN A 278 25.24 12.83 5.68
C ASN A 278 24.10 11.93 5.17
N PHE A 279 23.14 12.46 4.39
CA PHE A 279 22.09 11.68 3.77
C PHE A 279 22.64 10.65 2.75
N ILE A 280 23.75 10.96 2.07
CA ILE A 280 24.36 10.09 1.05
C ILE A 280 24.93 8.81 1.67
N GLU A 281 25.60 8.94 2.82
CA GLU A 281 26.31 7.80 3.43
C GLU A 281 25.38 6.68 3.91
N TYR A 282 24.12 7.02 4.20
CA TYR A 282 23.22 6.10 4.86
C TYR A 282 22.34 5.27 3.93
N SER A 283 22.11 5.72 2.69
CA SER A 283 21.11 5.09 1.82
C SER A 283 21.46 3.64 1.40
N SER A 284 22.64 3.13 1.74
CA SER A 284 23.26 1.92 1.22
C SER A 284 22.60 0.55 1.55
N ASN A 285 21.45 0.49 2.24
CA ASN A 285 20.77 -0.78 2.54
C ASN A 285 19.23 -0.78 2.37
N ASN A 286 18.62 0.39 2.12
CA ASN A 286 17.19 0.53 1.85
C ASN A 286 16.85 1.89 1.21
N GLU A 287 17.65 2.31 0.22
CA GLU A 287 17.54 3.63 -0.42
C GLU A 287 16.12 3.93 -0.88
N LYS A 288 15.53 3.01 -1.67
CA LYS A 288 14.17 3.17 -2.20
C LYS A 288 13.12 3.29 -1.10
N GLY A 289 13.27 2.55 0.00
CA GLY A 289 12.36 2.63 1.13
C GLY A 289 12.38 4.02 1.76
N ILE A 290 13.57 4.57 2.02
CA ILE A 290 13.76 5.89 2.63
C ILE A 290 13.20 6.99 1.71
N ILE A 291 13.54 6.94 0.42
CA ILE A 291 13.08 7.92 -0.57
C ILE A 291 11.55 7.88 -0.69
N ASN A 292 10.95 6.70 -0.86
CA ASN A 292 9.50 6.57 -0.94
C ASN A 292 8.81 7.03 0.34
N SER A 293 9.36 6.74 1.52
CA SER A 293 8.85 7.24 2.80
C SER A 293 8.85 8.76 2.87
N LEU A 294 9.94 9.40 2.45
CA LEU A 294 10.05 10.85 2.44
C LEU A 294 9.07 11.45 1.43
N VAL A 295 8.96 10.87 0.23
CA VAL A 295 8.02 11.32 -0.80
C VAL A 295 6.57 11.16 -0.33
N LEU A 296 6.21 10.03 0.28
CA LEU A 296 4.88 9.83 0.90
C LEU A 296 4.61 10.90 1.95
N THR A 297 5.56 11.16 2.85
CA THR A 297 5.45 12.18 3.92
C THR A 297 5.26 13.59 3.34
N VAL A 298 6.05 13.96 2.34
CA VAL A 298 6.04 15.31 1.75
C VAL A 298 4.78 15.53 0.90
N THR A 299 4.28 14.51 0.22
CA THR A 299 3.04 14.59 -0.59
C THR A 299 1.75 14.56 0.24
N GLU A 300 1.83 14.44 1.57
CA GLU A 300 0.68 14.74 2.45
C GLU A 300 0.47 16.26 2.63
N ILE A 301 1.47 17.09 2.29
CA ILE A 301 1.35 18.54 2.38
C ILE A 301 0.43 19.03 1.25
N GLU A 302 -0.61 19.78 1.61
CA GLU A 302 -1.57 20.33 0.66
C GLU A 302 -0.85 21.14 -0.44
N GLY A 303 -1.22 20.87 -1.70
CA GLY A 303 -0.63 21.53 -2.85
C GLY A 303 0.72 20.96 -3.31
N VAL A 304 1.18 19.83 -2.76
CA VAL A 304 2.41 19.14 -3.19
C VAL A 304 2.07 17.87 -3.97
N ASP A 305 2.39 17.87 -5.27
CA ASP A 305 2.18 16.72 -6.17
C ASP A 305 3.47 15.92 -6.42
N GLN A 306 4.60 16.63 -6.42
CA GLN A 306 5.92 16.06 -6.72
C GLN A 306 6.99 16.54 -5.73
N VAL A 307 8.08 15.78 -5.66
CA VAL A 307 9.19 16.08 -4.75
C VAL A 307 10.50 16.05 -5.53
N GLN A 308 11.34 17.06 -5.32
CA GLN A 308 12.74 17.06 -5.74
C GLN A 308 13.62 17.00 -4.49
N LEU A 309 14.63 16.13 -4.51
CA LEU A 309 15.55 15.97 -3.40
C LEU A 309 16.93 16.47 -3.81
N LEU A 310 17.57 17.24 -2.92
CA LEU A 310 18.91 17.78 -3.12
C LEU A 310 19.76 17.48 -1.90
N VAL A 311 21.07 17.36 -2.11
CA VAL A 311 22.06 17.26 -1.05
C VAL A 311 23.06 18.39 -1.22
N ASP A 312 23.24 19.21 -0.18
CA ASP A 312 24.07 20.42 -0.21
C ASP A 312 23.80 21.29 -1.46
N SER A 313 22.51 21.48 -1.76
CA SER A 313 22.00 22.26 -2.90
C SER A 313 22.31 21.69 -4.28
N SER A 314 22.77 20.44 -4.36
CA SER A 314 23.11 19.77 -5.62
C SER A 314 22.30 18.47 -5.80
N PRO A 315 21.86 18.15 -7.03
CA PRO A 315 21.36 16.81 -7.32
C PRO A 315 22.52 15.81 -7.21
N VAL A 316 22.26 14.66 -6.60
CA VAL A 316 23.25 13.59 -6.42
C VAL A 316 22.65 12.24 -6.77
N VAL A 317 23.49 11.32 -7.24
CA VAL A 317 23.13 9.91 -7.39
C VAL A 317 23.59 9.19 -6.13
N LEU A 318 22.64 8.58 -5.43
CA LEU A 318 22.92 7.84 -4.21
C LEU A 318 23.60 6.48 -4.51
N PRO A 319 24.26 5.84 -3.54
CA PRO A 319 24.99 4.58 -3.71
C PRO A 319 24.23 3.42 -4.38
N GLU A 320 22.91 3.26 -4.17
CA GLU A 320 22.12 2.20 -4.84
C GLU A 320 21.60 2.63 -6.23
N GLY A 321 21.94 3.83 -6.70
CA GLY A 321 21.68 4.33 -8.05
C GLY A 321 20.45 5.23 -8.18
N THR A 322 19.79 5.61 -7.08
CA THR A 322 18.69 6.58 -7.12
C THR A 322 19.24 7.97 -7.39
N ASP A 323 18.86 8.54 -8.53
CA ASP A 323 19.20 9.90 -8.92
C ASP A 323 18.19 10.89 -8.31
N LEU A 324 18.65 11.66 -7.34
CA LEU A 324 17.86 12.66 -6.62
C LEU A 324 17.51 13.89 -7.47
N GLY A 325 18.19 14.08 -8.61
CA GLY A 325 17.86 15.13 -9.57
C GLY A 325 16.50 14.96 -10.25
N ASN A 326 15.92 13.75 -10.19
CA ASN A 326 14.60 13.47 -10.74
C ASN A 326 13.46 14.02 -9.86
N LEU A 327 12.32 14.25 -10.49
CA LEU A 327 11.07 14.51 -9.78
C LEU A 327 10.43 13.19 -9.37
N PHE A 328 10.20 13.03 -8.08
CA PHE A 328 9.49 11.90 -7.52
C PHE A 328 8.00 12.22 -7.40
N THR A 329 7.15 11.30 -7.86
CA THR A 329 5.71 11.34 -7.60
C THR A 329 5.38 10.45 -6.41
N ARG A 330 4.24 10.69 -5.77
CA ARG A 330 3.73 9.84 -4.70
C ARG A 330 3.72 8.37 -5.15
N PRO A 331 4.45 7.46 -4.47
CA PRO A 331 4.43 6.05 -4.82
C PRO A 331 3.10 5.42 -4.38
N VAL A 332 2.67 4.39 -5.11
CA VAL A 332 1.59 3.51 -4.65
C VAL A 332 2.05 2.71 -3.44
N PHE A 333 1.14 2.40 -2.53
CA PHE A 333 1.48 1.52 -1.41
C PHE A 333 1.68 0.08 -1.90
N VAL A 334 2.06 -0.78 -0.96
CA VAL A 334 2.26 -2.20 -1.25
C VAL A 334 1.00 -2.79 -1.88
N LYS A 335 1.20 -3.46 -3.02
CA LYS A 335 0.17 -4.28 -3.67
C LYS A 335 0.40 -5.73 -3.28
N PHE A 336 -0.55 -6.27 -2.54
CA PHE A 336 -0.56 -7.68 -2.21
C PHE A 336 -1.23 -8.43 -3.37
N LYS A 337 -0.54 -9.46 -3.89
CA LYS A 337 -1.05 -10.32 -4.97
C LYS A 337 -1.91 -11.45 -4.39
#